data_AF-A0A2X4WBR1-F1
#
_entry.id   AF-A0A2X4WBR1-F1
#
_cell.length_a   1.000
_cell.length_b   1.000
_cell.length_c   1.000
_cell.angle_alpha   90.00
_cell.angle_beta   90.00
_cell.angle_gamma   90.00
#
_symmetry.space_group_name_H-M   'P 1'
#
loop_
_entity.id
_entity.type
_entity.pdbx_description
1 polymer ?
#
loop_
_entity_poly.entity_id
_entity_poly.type
_entity_poly.pdbx_seq_one_letter_code
_entity_poly.pdbx_strand_id
1 'polypeptide(L)'
;MAAVCAQLGTNPLHIAREAEKAGMTPVDYTVKSLKEGSIRFAAEQPENGKNHPRNLFIWRSNLLGSSGKGHEYMLKYLLGTEHGIQGLDLGKQGGVKPEEVEWRDNGLDGKLDLVVTLDFRLSSTCLYSDIVLPTATWYEKDDMNTSDMHPFIHPLSAAVDPAWESKSDWDIYKGIAKKFSEVCVGHLGKETDVVTLPIQHDSAAELAQALDVKDWKKGECDLIPGKTAPHIMTVERDYPATYERFTSIGPLMEKIGNGGKGIAWNTQSEMDLLRKLNYTKADGPAKGQPMLNTAIDAAEMILTLAPETNGQVAVKAWKALSEFTGRDHTHLATNKEEEKIRFRDIQAQPRKIISSPTWSGLEDEHVSYNAGYTNVHELIPWRTLSGRQQLYQDHQWMRDFGESLLVYRPPIDTRSVKAVMGRKSNGNPEKALNFLTPHQKWGIHSPTATTC
;
A
#
# COMPACT_ATOMS: atom_id res chain seq x y z
N MET A 1 5.97 -6.20 1.59
CA MET A 1 6.90 -5.48 2.48
C MET A 1 6.09 -4.52 3.31
N ALA A 2 6.26 -4.53 4.63
CA ALA A 2 5.71 -3.54 5.54
C ALA A 2 6.87 -2.87 6.27
N ALA A 3 7.05 -1.59 5.97
CA ALA A 3 7.86 -0.67 6.74
C ALA A 3 6.94 0.49 7.11
N VAL A 4 6.88 0.87 8.38
CA VAL A 4 6.17 2.10 8.76
C VAL A 4 7.05 3.28 8.37
N CYS A 5 6.55 4.14 7.48
CA CYS A 5 7.21 5.40 7.18
C CYS A 5 7.01 6.35 8.36
N ALA A 6 8.09 6.86 8.95
CA ALA A 6 8.00 7.91 9.96
C ALA A 6 7.39 9.16 9.30
N GLN A 7 6.26 9.62 9.82
CA GLN A 7 5.54 10.78 9.27
C GLN A 7 6.09 12.10 9.83
N LEU A 8 6.24 12.14 11.16
CA LEU A 8 6.64 13.31 11.93
C LEU A 8 7.94 13.01 12.68
N GLY A 9 8.71 14.06 13.00
CA GLY A 9 9.98 13.96 13.73
C GLY A 9 9.85 13.62 15.22
N THR A 10 8.64 13.30 15.68
CA THR A 10 8.31 12.89 17.05
C THR A 10 7.40 11.68 17.01
N ASN A 11 7.34 10.91 18.10
CA ASN A 11 6.45 9.75 18.19
C ASN A 11 4.98 10.24 18.14
N PRO A 12 4.20 9.85 17.12
CA PRO A 12 2.84 10.37 16.94
C PRO A 12 1.87 9.96 18.07
N LEU A 13 2.16 8.88 18.79
CA LEU A 13 1.37 8.46 19.97
C LEU A 13 1.48 9.42 21.15
N HIS A 14 2.51 10.26 21.21
CA HIS A 14 2.71 11.20 22.31
C HIS A 14 2.01 12.55 22.07
N ILE A 15 1.64 12.85 20.82
CA ILE A 15 1.14 14.18 20.43
C ILE A 15 -0.18 14.49 21.12
N ALA A 16 -1.09 13.52 21.24
CA ALA A 16 -2.38 13.73 21.90
C ALA A 16 -2.23 14.15 23.37
N ARG A 17 -1.25 13.57 24.09
CA ARG A 17 -0.95 13.92 25.49
C ARG A 17 -0.37 15.32 25.62
N GLU A 18 0.50 15.73 24.70
CA GLU A 18 1.05 17.09 24.70
C GLU A 18 -0.02 18.13 24.32
N ALA A 19 -0.93 17.79 23.41
CA ALA A 19 -2.08 18.62 23.06
C ALA A 19 -3.03 18.84 24.27
N GLU A 20 -3.31 17.77 25.03
CA GLU A 20 -4.11 17.84 26.26
C GLU A 20 -3.49 18.79 27.30
N LYS A 21 -2.17 18.69 27.54
CA LYS A 21 -1.45 19.62 28.45
C LYS A 21 -1.52 21.07 27.98
N ALA A 22 -1.56 21.29 26.66
CA ALA A 22 -1.68 22.61 26.06
C ALA A 22 -3.13 23.13 26.00
N GLY A 23 -4.13 22.34 26.43
CA GLY A 23 -5.55 22.71 26.36
C GLY A 23 -6.09 22.80 24.93
N MET A 24 -5.52 22.04 24.00
CA MET A 24 -5.88 22.05 22.57
C MET A 24 -6.31 20.66 22.09
N THR A 25 -7.01 20.58 20.97
CA THR A 25 -7.23 19.30 20.29
C THR A 25 -5.91 18.78 19.69
N PRO A 26 -5.72 17.46 19.52
CA PRO A 26 -4.52 16.92 18.87
C PRO A 26 -4.28 17.49 17.46
N VAL A 27 -5.36 17.76 16.71
CA VAL A 27 -5.27 18.34 15.36
C VAL A 27 -4.76 19.78 15.43
N ASP A 28 -5.39 20.64 16.22
CA ASP A 28 -5.01 22.07 16.33
C ASP A 28 -3.60 22.22 16.88
N TYR A 29 -3.24 21.42 17.89
CA TYR A 29 -1.89 21.39 18.44
C TYR A 29 -0.85 21.00 17.39
N THR A 30 -1.15 19.98 16.57
CA THR A 30 -0.24 19.54 15.51
C THR A 30 -0.06 20.61 14.45
N VAL A 31 -1.15 21.24 13.99
CA VAL A 31 -1.10 22.35 13.02
C VAL A 31 -0.26 23.51 13.55
N LYS A 32 -0.53 23.96 14.79
CA LYS A 32 0.25 25.02 15.44
C LYS A 32 1.72 24.64 15.53
N SER A 33 2.01 23.43 15.98
CA SER A 33 3.38 22.94 16.17
C SER A 33 4.16 22.80 14.85
N LEU A 34 3.49 22.44 13.76
CA LEU A 34 4.07 22.41 12.41
C LEU A 34 4.40 23.82 11.90
N LYS A 35 3.51 24.80 12.10
CA LYS A 35 3.76 26.20 11.73
C LYS A 35 4.92 26.81 12.54
N GLU A 36 5.00 26.48 13.83
CA GLU A 36 6.04 26.97 14.74
C GLU A 36 7.37 26.21 14.60
N GLY A 37 7.37 25.04 13.94
CA GLY A 37 8.55 24.18 13.77
C GLY A 37 8.91 23.33 14.98
N SER A 38 8.09 23.31 16.03
CA SER A 38 8.27 22.45 17.22
C SER A 38 7.93 20.98 16.94
N ILE A 39 7.07 20.73 15.96
CA ILE A 39 6.94 19.44 15.25
C ILE A 39 7.36 19.69 13.80
N ARG A 40 8.11 18.75 13.22
CA ARG A 40 8.58 18.81 11.82
C ARG A 40 8.21 17.52 11.09
N PHE A 41 8.16 17.57 9.76
CA PHE A 41 8.05 16.33 8.99
C PHE A 41 9.34 15.52 9.14
N ALA A 42 9.22 14.20 9.30
CA ALA A 42 10.37 13.33 9.50
C ALA A 42 11.37 13.39 8.33
N ALA A 43 10.83 13.63 7.12
CA ALA A 43 11.56 13.73 5.86
C ALA A 43 12.58 14.90 5.83
N GLU A 44 12.42 15.93 6.66
CA GLU A 44 13.38 17.04 6.74
C GLU A 44 14.69 16.62 7.44
N GLN A 45 14.64 15.58 8.27
CA GLN A 45 15.78 15.10 9.06
C GLN A 45 15.89 13.56 9.08
N PRO A 46 16.00 12.88 7.93
CA PRO A 46 15.88 11.42 7.85
C PRO A 46 17.03 10.67 8.56
N GLU A 47 18.13 11.35 8.87
CA GLU A 47 19.34 10.78 9.47
C GLU A 47 19.55 11.19 10.94
N ASN A 48 18.55 11.80 11.58
CA ASN A 48 18.68 12.29 12.96
C ASN A 48 18.68 11.18 14.03
N GLY A 49 18.55 9.91 13.64
CA GLY A 49 18.52 8.75 14.53
C GLY A 49 17.11 8.29 14.96
N LYS A 50 16.05 9.07 14.67
CA LYS A 50 14.66 8.76 15.05
C LYS A 50 13.72 8.64 13.85
N ASN A 51 14.10 9.19 12.69
CA ASN A 51 13.24 9.34 11.52
C ASN A 51 13.42 8.26 10.43
N HIS A 52 14.00 7.12 10.76
CA HIS A 52 14.18 5.99 9.84
C HIS A 52 13.39 4.77 10.31
N PRO A 53 12.94 3.90 9.38
CA PRO A 53 12.31 2.65 9.76
C PRO A 53 13.31 1.77 10.51
N ARG A 54 12.85 1.10 11.56
CA ARG A 54 13.68 0.21 12.39
C ARG A 54 13.33 -1.26 12.24
N ASN A 55 12.06 -1.59 11.98
CA ASN A 55 11.63 -2.97 11.77
C ASN A 55 11.02 -3.09 10.38
N LEU A 56 11.51 -4.06 9.61
CA LEU A 56 11.09 -4.33 8.25
C LEU A 56 10.61 -5.77 8.11
N PHE A 57 9.35 -5.95 7.73
CA PHE A 57 8.81 -7.25 7.36
C PHE A 57 8.78 -7.39 5.83
N ILE A 58 9.41 -8.44 5.30
CA ILE A 58 9.43 -8.75 3.88
C ILE A 58 8.79 -10.12 3.66
N TRP A 59 7.69 -10.15 2.93
CA TRP A 59 7.02 -11.40 2.55
C TRP A 59 6.48 -11.25 1.14
N ARG A 60 6.37 -12.37 0.42
CA ARG A 60 5.92 -12.40 -0.99
C ARG A 60 6.73 -11.44 -1.88
N SER A 61 8.00 -11.22 -1.53
CA SER A 61 8.89 -10.26 -2.18
C SER A 61 10.34 -10.68 -1.97
N ASN A 62 11.16 -10.50 -3.00
CA ASN A 62 12.62 -10.61 -2.90
C ASN A 62 13.24 -9.23 -3.14
N LEU A 63 13.01 -8.30 -2.20
CA LEU A 63 13.44 -6.90 -2.31
C LEU A 63 14.94 -6.78 -2.63
N LEU A 64 15.77 -7.48 -1.86
CA LEU A 64 17.23 -7.39 -1.93
C LEU A 64 17.85 -8.23 -3.06
N GLY A 65 17.04 -8.91 -3.88
CA GLY A 65 17.53 -9.71 -5.00
C GLY A 65 16.71 -9.60 -6.28
N SER A 66 15.79 -8.64 -6.37
CA SER A 66 14.92 -8.46 -7.54
C SER A 66 14.50 -7.01 -7.71
N SER A 67 13.65 -6.48 -6.82
CA SER A 67 13.01 -5.18 -7.05
C SER A 67 13.81 -3.99 -6.53
N GLY A 68 14.80 -4.20 -5.66
CA GLY A 68 15.63 -3.18 -5.04
C GLY A 68 16.60 -2.52 -6.03
N LYS A 69 16.22 -1.34 -6.54
CA LYS A 69 17.13 -0.48 -7.31
C LYS A 69 18.15 0.13 -6.37
N GLY A 70 19.40 0.20 -6.82
CA GLY A 70 20.50 0.60 -5.96
C GLY A 70 20.76 -0.41 -4.84
N HIS A 71 20.87 -1.70 -5.19
CA HIS A 71 21.11 -2.80 -4.25
C HIS A 71 22.19 -2.47 -3.20
N GLU A 72 23.36 -1.99 -3.65
CA GLU A 72 24.48 -1.61 -2.77
C GLU A 72 24.16 -0.47 -1.80
N TYR A 73 23.24 0.44 -2.16
CA TYR A 73 22.76 1.49 -1.26
C TYR A 73 21.87 0.91 -0.15
N MET A 74 21.04 -0.09 -0.47
CA MET A 74 20.23 -0.77 0.55
C MET A 74 21.13 -1.55 1.52
N LEU A 75 22.13 -2.30 1.02
CA LEU A 75 23.09 -3.01 1.86
C LEU A 75 23.81 -2.07 2.83
N LYS A 76 24.33 -0.95 2.33
CA LYS A 76 25.00 0.05 3.18
C LYS A 76 24.05 0.72 4.18
N TYR A 77 23.07 1.46 3.67
CA TYR A 77 22.32 2.42 4.48
C TYR A 77 21.18 1.78 5.27
N LEU A 78 20.62 0.66 4.79
CA LEU A 78 19.56 -0.04 5.52
C LEU A 78 20.13 -1.16 6.38
N LEU A 79 21.03 -1.99 5.85
CA LEU A 79 21.52 -3.18 6.55
C LEU A 79 22.84 -2.95 7.31
N GLY A 80 23.65 -1.96 6.91
CA GLY A 80 24.94 -1.68 7.55
C GLY A 80 26.01 -2.72 7.23
N THR A 81 25.87 -3.44 6.12
CA THR A 81 26.85 -4.45 5.67
C THR A 81 27.91 -3.85 4.76
N GLU A 82 28.91 -4.66 4.40
CA GLU A 82 29.78 -4.35 3.26
C GLU A 82 28.94 -4.13 1.98
N HIS A 83 29.47 -3.30 1.08
CA HIS A 83 28.76 -2.87 -0.13
C HIS A 83 29.73 -2.54 -1.27
N GLY A 84 29.20 -2.59 -2.50
CA GLY A 84 29.91 -2.35 -3.75
C GLY A 84 29.79 -0.94 -4.34
N ILE A 85 29.29 0.06 -3.63
CA ILE A 85 29.24 1.45 -4.12
C ILE A 85 30.65 1.93 -4.53
N GLN A 86 30.83 2.33 -5.79
CA GLN A 86 32.12 2.79 -6.34
C GLN A 86 32.25 4.31 -6.40
N GLY A 87 31.12 5.02 -6.44
CA GLY A 87 31.08 6.48 -6.54
C GLY A 87 31.29 7.20 -5.21
N LEU A 88 31.41 8.52 -5.28
CA LEU A 88 31.43 9.41 -4.12
C LEU A 88 30.02 9.99 -3.89
N ASP A 89 29.66 10.28 -2.65
CA ASP A 89 28.44 11.05 -2.33
C ASP A 89 28.62 12.56 -2.64
N LEU A 90 27.54 13.35 -2.52
CA LEU A 90 27.57 14.79 -2.81
C LEU A 90 28.58 15.55 -1.92
N GLY A 91 28.70 15.18 -0.65
CA GLY A 91 29.60 15.84 0.30
C GLY A 91 31.06 15.68 -0.13
N LYS A 92 31.47 14.47 -0.49
CA LYS A 92 32.82 14.19 -0.99
C LYS A 92 33.10 14.78 -2.37
N GLN A 93 32.08 14.97 -3.19
CA GLN A 93 32.21 15.66 -4.48
C GLN A 93 32.24 17.19 -4.34
N GLY A 94 31.91 17.74 -3.16
CA GLY A 94 31.70 19.19 -3.00
C GLY A 94 30.48 19.71 -3.77
N GLY A 95 29.48 18.85 -3.98
CA GLY A 95 28.25 19.19 -4.69
C GLY A 95 27.30 20.08 -3.88
N VAL A 96 26.26 20.57 -4.55
CA VAL A 96 25.20 21.37 -3.92
C VAL A 96 24.37 20.51 -2.98
N LYS A 97 24.32 20.89 -1.71
CA LYS A 97 23.53 20.20 -0.67
C LYS A 97 22.04 20.57 -0.80
N PRO A 98 21.11 19.70 -0.40
CA PRO A 98 19.67 20.01 -0.41
C PRO A 98 19.33 21.17 0.53
N GLU A 99 18.32 21.96 0.18
CA GLU A 99 17.86 23.11 0.98
C GLU A 99 16.79 22.73 2.02
N GLU A 100 16.00 21.67 1.76
CA GLU A 100 14.88 21.23 2.61
C GLU A 100 15.19 19.98 3.45
N VAL A 101 16.36 19.37 3.27
CA VAL A 101 16.79 18.16 3.99
C VAL A 101 18.13 18.42 4.66
N GLU A 102 18.25 18.09 5.94
CA GLU A 102 19.51 18.21 6.65
C GLU A 102 20.57 17.26 6.09
N TRP A 103 21.76 17.80 5.80
CA TRP A 103 22.89 17.05 5.28
C TRP A 103 23.90 16.70 6.38
N ARG A 104 24.38 15.45 6.36
CA ARG A 104 25.52 14.99 7.16
C ARG A 104 26.56 14.35 6.24
N ASP A 105 27.83 14.74 6.37
CA ASP A 105 28.90 14.21 5.50
C ASP A 105 29.09 12.69 5.72
N ASN A 106 28.80 12.21 6.92
CA ASN A 106 28.73 10.79 7.24
C ASN A 106 27.26 10.42 7.47
N GLY A 107 26.64 9.89 6.43
CA GLY A 107 25.26 9.41 6.49
C GLY A 107 25.06 8.30 7.51
N LEU A 108 23.81 8.09 7.92
CA LEU A 108 23.46 7.04 8.87
C LEU A 108 23.38 5.68 8.14
N ASP A 109 24.28 4.76 8.50
CA ASP A 109 24.30 3.38 8.00
C ASP A 109 23.49 2.45 8.91
N GLY A 110 23.12 1.26 8.42
CA GLY A 110 22.48 0.22 9.25
C GLY A 110 21.19 0.66 9.95
N LYS A 111 20.29 1.33 9.22
CA LYS A 111 19.05 1.90 9.79
C LYS A 111 18.08 0.84 10.34
N LEU A 112 18.06 -0.36 9.76
CA LEU A 112 17.14 -1.41 10.19
C LEU A 112 17.71 -2.15 11.39
N ASP A 113 16.98 -2.12 12.51
CA ASP A 113 17.31 -2.90 13.70
C ASP A 113 16.85 -4.36 13.58
N LEU A 114 15.85 -4.64 12.74
CA LEU A 114 15.31 -5.98 12.52
C LEU A 114 14.74 -6.14 11.11
N VAL A 115 15.24 -7.13 10.37
CA VAL A 115 14.73 -7.58 9.08
C VAL A 115 14.18 -8.99 9.21
N VAL A 116 12.86 -9.13 9.06
CA VAL A 116 12.17 -10.43 9.10
C VAL A 116 11.67 -10.76 7.71
N THR A 117 12.08 -11.91 7.18
CA THR A 117 11.62 -12.39 5.87
C THR A 117 10.82 -13.69 5.98
N LEU A 118 9.66 -13.73 5.33
CA LEU A 118 8.84 -14.93 5.16
C LEU A 118 8.98 -15.41 3.72
N ASP A 119 9.52 -16.61 3.55
CA ASP A 119 9.74 -17.21 2.23
C ASP A 119 9.73 -18.75 2.34
N PHE A 120 9.36 -19.43 1.26
CA PHE A 120 9.36 -20.90 1.18
C PHE A 120 10.66 -21.43 0.59
N ARG A 121 11.53 -20.53 0.11
CA ARG A 121 12.90 -20.80 -0.32
C ARG A 121 13.85 -19.78 0.30
N LEU A 122 15.12 -20.14 0.43
CA LEU A 122 16.14 -19.22 0.90
C LEU A 122 16.55 -18.27 -0.22
N SER A 123 15.78 -17.20 -0.41
CA SER A 123 16.05 -16.16 -1.41
C SER A 123 17.22 -15.26 -0.99
N SER A 124 17.72 -14.41 -1.89
CA SER A 124 18.75 -13.42 -1.56
C SER A 124 18.32 -12.52 -0.40
N THR A 125 17.04 -12.16 -0.31
CA THR A 125 16.53 -11.38 0.83
C THR A 125 16.58 -12.18 2.13
N CYS A 126 16.27 -13.48 2.12
CA CYS A 126 16.44 -14.34 3.30
C CYS A 126 17.90 -14.37 3.76
N LEU A 127 18.84 -14.44 2.82
CA LEU A 127 20.28 -14.53 3.13
C LEU A 127 20.81 -13.28 3.86
N TYR A 128 20.17 -12.13 3.65
CA TYR A 128 20.52 -10.87 4.29
C TYR A 128 19.58 -10.49 5.47
N SER A 129 18.65 -11.37 5.85
CA SER A 129 17.69 -11.12 6.93
C SER A 129 18.20 -11.62 8.28
N ASP A 130 17.79 -10.98 9.37
CA ASP A 130 18.08 -11.44 10.73
C ASP A 130 17.25 -12.66 11.11
N ILE A 131 15.98 -12.70 10.66
CA ILE A 131 15.05 -13.79 10.91
C ILE A 131 14.42 -14.24 9.61
N VAL A 132 14.44 -15.55 9.36
CA VAL A 132 13.72 -16.20 8.26
C VAL A 132 12.63 -17.08 8.84
N LEU A 133 11.39 -16.86 8.39
CA LEU A 133 10.21 -17.64 8.79
C LEU A 133 9.75 -18.51 7.61
N PRO A 134 9.62 -19.83 7.78
CA PRO A 134 9.21 -20.71 6.69
C PRO A 134 7.72 -20.51 6.37
N THR A 135 7.42 -19.95 5.20
CA THR A 135 6.03 -19.82 4.73
C THR A 135 5.62 -21.04 3.91
N ALA A 136 4.33 -21.39 3.96
CA ALA A 136 3.74 -22.44 3.13
C ALA A 136 3.82 -22.07 1.64
N THR A 137 4.09 -23.07 0.80
CA THR A 137 4.05 -22.91 -0.66
C THR A 137 2.62 -22.63 -1.13
N TRP A 138 2.44 -22.33 -2.42
CA TRP A 138 1.11 -22.09 -3.00
C TRP A 138 0.20 -23.33 -3.01
N TYR A 139 0.76 -24.54 -2.82
CA TYR A 139 0.03 -25.81 -2.80
C TYR A 139 -0.27 -26.31 -1.39
N GLU A 140 0.03 -25.52 -0.36
CA GLU A 140 -0.11 -25.88 1.05
C GLU A 140 -0.95 -24.85 1.82
N LYS A 141 -1.64 -23.95 1.12
CA LYS A 141 -2.47 -22.93 1.75
C LYS A 141 -3.66 -22.52 0.88
N ASP A 142 -4.70 -22.06 1.56
CA ASP A 142 -5.88 -21.47 0.94
C ASP A 142 -5.69 -19.96 0.76
N ASP A 143 -5.99 -19.46 -0.44
CA ASP A 143 -5.97 -18.03 -0.81
C ASP A 143 -6.78 -17.82 -2.11
N MET A 144 -6.88 -16.61 -2.64
CA MET A 144 -7.52 -16.32 -3.93
C MET A 144 -6.59 -15.55 -4.88
N ASN A 145 -6.82 -15.70 -6.18
CA ASN A 145 -6.08 -15.03 -7.24
C ASN A 145 -7.00 -14.49 -8.34
N THR A 146 -6.62 -13.32 -8.86
CA THR A 146 -7.22 -12.65 -10.02
C THR A 146 -6.11 -11.98 -10.84
N SER A 147 -6.42 -11.57 -12.07
CA SER A 147 -5.47 -10.92 -12.98
C SER A 147 -6.21 -10.04 -14.00
N ASP A 148 -5.58 -8.97 -14.48
CA ASP A 148 -6.08 -8.13 -15.58
C ASP A 148 -6.30 -8.93 -16.87
N MET A 149 -5.64 -10.07 -17.03
CA MET A 149 -5.61 -10.83 -18.28
C MET A 149 -6.92 -11.57 -18.60
N HIS A 150 -7.75 -11.85 -17.58
CA HIS A 150 -9.00 -12.58 -17.73
C HIS A 150 -9.95 -12.33 -16.55
N PRO A 151 -11.26 -12.53 -16.70
CA PRO A 151 -12.23 -12.13 -15.69
C PRO A 151 -12.53 -13.19 -14.62
N PHE A 152 -11.68 -14.21 -14.49
CA PHE A 152 -11.89 -15.30 -13.55
C PHE A 152 -11.21 -15.04 -12.19
N ILE A 153 -11.95 -15.31 -11.12
CA ILE A 153 -11.41 -15.51 -9.78
C ILE A 153 -11.30 -17.01 -9.50
N HIS A 154 -10.15 -17.43 -8.96
CA HIS A 154 -9.88 -18.83 -8.61
C HIS A 154 -9.00 -18.92 -7.35
N PRO A 155 -9.01 -20.07 -6.65
CA PRO A 155 -8.30 -20.20 -5.39
C PRO A 155 -6.86 -20.70 -5.57
N LEU A 156 -6.06 -20.52 -4.52
CA LEU A 156 -5.01 -21.46 -4.11
C LEU A 156 -5.65 -22.41 -3.09
N SER A 157 -5.17 -23.65 -3.01
CA SER A 157 -5.71 -24.62 -2.05
C SER A 157 -4.61 -25.51 -1.50
N ALA A 158 -4.72 -25.84 -0.22
CA ALA A 158 -3.84 -26.79 0.43
C ALA A 158 -4.11 -28.21 -0.10
N ALA A 159 -3.24 -28.70 -0.97
CA ALA A 159 -3.25 -30.09 -1.43
C ALA A 159 -2.85 -31.06 -0.30
N VAL A 160 -1.95 -30.58 0.57
CA VAL A 160 -1.51 -31.21 1.81
C VAL A 160 -1.26 -30.11 2.85
N ASP A 161 -1.19 -30.50 4.13
CA ASP A 161 -0.74 -29.59 5.18
C ASP A 161 0.68 -29.08 4.90
N PRO A 162 1.03 -27.84 5.28
CA PRO A 162 2.37 -27.29 5.09
C PRO A 162 3.47 -28.20 5.65
N ALA A 163 4.47 -28.51 4.83
CA ALA A 163 5.56 -29.40 5.23
C ALA A 163 6.41 -28.81 6.37
N TRP A 164 6.95 -29.69 7.22
CA TRP A 164 7.76 -29.36 8.39
C TRP A 164 7.06 -28.38 9.34
N GLU A 165 7.70 -27.25 9.65
CA GLU A 165 7.16 -26.20 10.54
C GLU A 165 6.65 -24.98 9.75
N SER A 166 6.50 -25.12 8.43
CA SER A 166 5.99 -24.03 7.60
C SER A 166 4.54 -23.70 7.95
N LYS A 167 4.17 -22.44 7.76
CA LYS A 167 2.81 -21.93 8.04
C LYS A 167 2.39 -20.97 6.94
N SER A 168 1.09 -20.84 6.70
CA SER A 168 0.59 -19.82 5.78
C SER A 168 1.00 -18.41 6.26
N ASP A 169 1.15 -17.45 5.33
CA ASP A 169 1.45 -16.06 5.70
C ASP A 169 0.40 -15.51 6.68
N TRP A 170 -0.87 -15.90 6.49
CA TRP A 170 -1.98 -15.58 7.38
C TRP A 170 -1.73 -16.08 8.81
N ASP A 171 -1.40 -17.35 8.98
CA ASP A 171 -1.16 -17.95 10.29
C ASP A 171 0.10 -17.41 10.97
N ILE A 172 1.14 -17.09 10.19
CA ILE A 172 2.35 -16.43 10.70
C ILE A 172 1.99 -15.07 11.30
N TYR A 173 1.30 -14.20 10.54
CA TYR A 173 0.92 -12.88 11.04
C TYR A 173 -0.12 -12.94 12.16
N LYS A 174 -1.06 -13.88 12.12
CA LYS A 174 -1.99 -14.14 13.23
C LYS A 174 -1.24 -14.53 14.51
N GLY A 175 -0.21 -15.39 14.38
CA GLY A 175 0.67 -15.77 15.49
C GLY A 175 1.47 -14.59 16.04
N ILE A 176 2.02 -13.75 15.17
CA ILE A 176 2.72 -12.51 15.55
C ILE A 176 1.77 -11.55 16.27
N ALA A 177 0.56 -11.33 15.74
CA ALA A 177 -0.44 -10.46 16.34
C ALA A 177 -0.85 -10.96 17.74
N LYS A 178 -1.00 -12.27 17.91
CA LYS A 178 -1.22 -12.91 19.21
C LYS A 178 -0.09 -12.59 20.19
N LYS A 179 1.16 -12.86 19.78
CA LYS A 179 2.30 -12.65 20.65
C LYS A 179 2.53 -11.18 20.98
N PHE A 180 2.35 -10.29 20.01
CA PHE A 180 2.42 -8.85 20.20
C PHE A 180 1.39 -8.37 21.22
N SER A 181 0.15 -8.84 21.13
CA SER A 181 -0.92 -8.45 22.06
C SER A 181 -0.59 -8.82 23.52
N GLU A 182 0.07 -9.96 23.74
CA GLU A 182 0.56 -10.37 25.07
C GLU A 182 1.73 -9.50 25.54
N VAL A 183 2.73 -9.28 24.68
CA VAL A 183 4.00 -8.61 25.02
C VAL A 183 3.84 -7.09 25.17
N CYS A 184 2.86 -6.48 24.52
CA CYS A 184 2.65 -5.03 24.58
C CYS A 184 2.07 -4.55 25.93
N VAL A 185 1.50 -5.44 26.74
CA VAL A 185 0.85 -5.09 28.02
C VAL A 185 1.86 -4.48 28.98
N GLY A 186 1.52 -3.30 29.52
CA GLY A 186 2.40 -2.50 30.38
C GLY A 186 3.31 -1.53 29.61
N HIS A 187 3.36 -1.63 28.28
CA HIS A 187 4.12 -0.75 27.40
C HIS A 187 3.24 0.09 26.47
N LEU A 188 2.23 -0.52 25.87
CA LEU A 188 1.23 0.12 25.00
C LEU A 188 -0.17 -0.36 25.39
N GLY A 189 -1.08 0.60 25.60
CA GLY A 189 -2.46 0.35 26.00
C GLY A 189 -3.45 0.76 24.92
N LYS A 190 -4.43 1.58 25.33
CA LYS A 190 -5.32 2.29 24.42
C LYS A 190 -4.69 3.66 24.15
N GLU A 191 -4.20 3.84 22.93
CA GLU A 191 -3.44 5.02 22.54
C GLU A 191 -4.18 5.80 21.46
N THR A 192 -4.08 7.13 21.53
CA THR A 192 -4.51 8.04 20.48
C THR A 192 -3.33 8.37 19.57
N ASP A 193 -3.38 7.89 18.34
CA ASP A 193 -2.35 8.12 17.33
C ASP A 193 -2.71 9.30 16.42
N VAL A 194 -1.73 10.14 16.10
CA VAL A 194 -1.89 11.25 15.13
C VAL A 194 -1.29 10.83 13.81
N VAL A 195 -2.15 10.61 12.82
CA VAL A 195 -1.77 10.08 11.50
C VAL A 195 -1.93 11.16 10.44
N THR A 196 -0.87 11.41 9.68
CA THR A 196 -0.98 12.24 8.46
C THR A 196 -1.51 11.41 7.30
N LEU A 197 -2.52 11.90 6.58
CA LEU A 197 -3.06 11.28 5.38
C LEU A 197 -2.97 12.29 4.23
N PRO A 198 -2.25 12.01 3.13
CA PRO A 198 -2.19 12.94 2.01
C PRO A 198 -3.59 13.15 1.41
N ILE A 199 -3.75 14.24 0.66
CA ILE A 199 -4.99 14.49 -0.08
C ILE A 199 -5.22 13.33 -1.05
N GLN A 200 -6.40 12.71 -0.95
CA GLN A 200 -6.73 11.50 -1.71
C GLN A 200 -7.47 11.87 -3.00
N HIS A 201 -7.03 11.29 -4.12
CA HIS A 201 -7.88 11.18 -5.31
C HIS A 201 -9.15 10.37 -4.98
N ASP A 202 -10.20 10.55 -5.77
CA ASP A 202 -11.50 9.91 -5.57
C ASP A 202 -12.14 10.31 -4.22
N SER A 203 -11.82 11.52 -3.75
CA SER A 203 -12.42 12.13 -2.57
C SER A 203 -12.69 13.61 -2.84
N ALA A 204 -13.64 14.22 -2.13
CA ALA A 204 -13.91 15.66 -2.30
C ALA A 204 -12.67 16.55 -2.06
N ALA A 205 -11.70 16.08 -1.27
CA ALA A 205 -10.47 16.81 -0.97
C ALA A 205 -9.53 16.92 -2.18
N GLU A 206 -9.72 16.13 -3.26
CA GLU A 206 -8.89 16.23 -4.47
C GLU A 206 -8.95 17.62 -5.13
N LEU A 207 -10.01 18.40 -4.86
CA LEU A 207 -10.18 19.80 -5.25
C LEU A 207 -9.38 20.75 -4.31
N ALA A 208 -8.08 20.49 -4.19
CA ALA A 208 -7.19 21.11 -3.22
C ALA A 208 -6.71 22.52 -3.64
N GLN A 209 -5.77 22.58 -4.59
CA GLN A 209 -5.18 23.82 -5.12
C GLN A 209 -5.49 23.91 -6.61
N ALA A 210 -6.45 24.76 -6.96
CA ALA A 210 -7.09 24.71 -8.28
C ALA A 210 -6.29 25.37 -9.41
N LEU A 211 -5.49 26.42 -9.12
CA LEU A 211 -4.90 27.29 -10.14
C LEU A 211 -3.36 27.29 -10.13
N ASP A 212 -2.78 27.21 -8.95
CA ASP A 212 -1.36 27.38 -8.68
C ASP A 212 -0.92 26.46 -7.53
N VAL A 213 0.39 26.44 -7.28
CA VAL A 213 0.99 25.74 -6.14
C VAL A 213 1.41 26.78 -5.09
N LYS A 214 0.91 26.62 -3.86
CA LYS A 214 1.29 27.42 -2.71
C LYS A 214 1.87 26.55 -1.61
N ASP A 215 3.05 26.95 -1.14
CA ASP A 215 3.77 26.34 -0.03
C ASP A 215 3.53 27.11 1.27
N TRP A 216 2.83 26.47 2.21
CA TRP A 216 2.53 27.06 3.51
C TRP A 216 3.80 27.35 4.33
N LYS A 217 4.87 26.57 4.15
CA LYS A 217 6.14 26.74 4.88
C LYS A 217 6.91 27.96 4.39
N LYS A 218 6.62 28.44 3.17
CA LYS A 218 7.11 29.71 2.60
C LYS A 218 6.19 30.90 2.88
N GLY A 219 5.08 30.70 3.60
CA GLY A 219 4.10 31.75 3.91
C GLY A 219 3.23 32.15 2.71
N GLU A 220 3.17 31.34 1.66
CA GLU A 220 2.37 31.61 0.45
C GLU A 220 0.87 31.33 0.67
N CYS A 221 0.56 30.51 1.67
CA CYS A 221 -0.79 30.20 2.13
C CYS A 221 -0.78 29.75 3.60
N ASP A 222 -1.97 29.59 4.21
CA ASP A 222 -2.06 28.98 5.54
C ASP A 222 -1.91 27.45 5.48
N LEU A 223 -1.45 26.83 6.58
CA LEU A 223 -1.44 25.37 6.73
C LEU A 223 -2.87 24.88 7.05
N ILE A 224 -3.55 24.34 6.03
CA ILE A 224 -4.92 23.82 6.12
C ILE A 224 -4.89 22.31 5.82
N PRO A 225 -5.00 21.45 6.86
CA PRO A 225 -5.02 20.00 6.68
C PRO A 225 -6.12 19.54 5.72
N GLY A 226 -5.74 18.74 4.72
CA GLY A 226 -6.64 18.25 3.67
C GLY A 226 -6.82 19.20 2.48
N LYS A 227 -6.07 20.31 2.41
CA LYS A 227 -6.12 21.27 1.30
C LYS A 227 -4.76 21.81 0.87
N THR A 228 -4.03 22.43 1.78
CA THR A 228 -2.66 22.95 1.54
C THR A 228 -1.60 22.13 2.28
N ALA A 229 -2.04 21.14 3.06
CA ALA A 229 -1.24 20.20 3.83
C ALA A 229 -1.98 18.84 3.87
N PRO A 230 -1.32 17.72 4.27
CA PRO A 230 -2.03 16.45 4.50
C PRO A 230 -3.13 16.62 5.56
N HIS A 231 -4.17 15.79 5.48
CA HIS A 231 -5.10 15.61 6.59
C HIS A 231 -4.35 15.17 7.85
N ILE A 232 -4.81 15.61 9.01
CA ILE A 232 -4.30 15.19 10.31
C ILE A 232 -5.46 14.48 11.02
N MET A 233 -5.31 13.17 11.19
CA MET A 233 -6.36 12.28 11.69
C MET A 233 -5.98 11.75 13.07
N THR A 234 -6.95 11.64 13.97
CA THR A 234 -6.79 10.91 15.24
C THR A 234 -7.28 9.48 15.08
N VAL A 235 -6.45 8.50 15.40
CA VAL A 235 -6.76 7.07 15.28
C VAL A 235 -6.59 6.39 16.64
N GLU A 236 -7.67 5.80 17.14
CA GLU A 236 -7.67 5.06 18.39
C GLU A 236 -7.17 3.63 18.20
N ARG A 237 -6.06 3.29 18.86
CA ARG A 237 -5.40 1.98 18.79
C ARG A 237 -5.51 1.29 20.14
N ASP A 238 -6.14 0.12 20.15
CA ASP A 238 -6.19 -0.75 21.33
C ASP A 238 -5.16 -1.86 21.14
N TYR A 239 -3.91 -1.62 21.55
CA TYR A 239 -2.79 -2.52 21.29
C TYR A 239 -2.96 -3.89 21.94
N PRO A 240 -3.42 -4.02 23.21
CA PRO A 240 -3.75 -5.32 23.80
C PRO A 240 -4.83 -6.10 23.05
N ALA A 241 -5.72 -5.41 22.31
CA ALA A 241 -6.76 -6.04 21.50
C ALA A 241 -6.34 -6.34 20.05
N THR A 242 -5.06 -6.18 19.69
CA THR A 242 -4.59 -6.34 18.30
C THR A 242 -4.96 -7.69 17.70
N TYR A 243 -4.73 -8.79 18.44
CA TYR A 243 -5.07 -10.15 18.00
C TYR A 243 -6.58 -10.37 17.84
N GLU A 244 -7.37 -9.90 18.79
CA GLU A 244 -8.82 -10.04 18.75
C GLU A 244 -9.42 -9.24 17.58
N ARG A 245 -8.85 -8.08 17.27
CA ARG A 245 -9.20 -7.29 16.08
C ARG A 245 -8.73 -7.94 14.79
N PHE A 246 -7.52 -8.50 14.75
CA PHE A 246 -7.01 -9.21 13.56
C PHE A 246 -7.89 -10.42 13.20
N THR A 247 -8.42 -11.11 14.22
CA THR A 247 -9.23 -12.33 14.07
C THR A 247 -10.74 -12.07 14.03
N SER A 248 -11.16 -10.84 13.69
CA SER A 248 -12.56 -10.49 13.52
C SER A 248 -12.77 -9.39 12.47
N ILE A 249 -13.93 -9.37 11.83
CA ILE A 249 -14.33 -8.25 10.96
C ILE A 249 -14.78 -7.09 11.85
N GLY A 250 -14.17 -5.92 11.68
CA GLY A 250 -14.42 -4.77 12.57
C GLY A 250 -15.79 -4.10 12.36
N PRO A 251 -16.30 -3.37 13.37
CA PRO A 251 -17.65 -2.81 13.37
C PRO A 251 -17.83 -1.60 12.42
N LEU A 252 -16.74 -1.08 11.83
CA LEU A 252 -16.82 0.07 10.93
C LEU A 252 -17.55 -0.26 9.62
N MET A 253 -17.55 -1.53 9.20
CA MET A 253 -18.32 -1.97 8.02
C MET A 253 -19.83 -1.76 8.21
N GLU A 254 -20.32 -1.82 9.44
CA GLU A 254 -21.73 -1.60 9.79
C GLU A 254 -22.00 -0.14 10.15
N LYS A 255 -21.08 0.48 10.90
CA LYS A 255 -21.23 1.87 11.39
C LYS A 255 -21.05 2.91 10.29
N ILE A 256 -20.07 2.72 9.41
CA ILE A 256 -19.70 3.66 8.35
C ILE A 256 -20.19 3.14 7.00
N GLY A 257 -20.04 1.85 6.74
CA GLY A 257 -20.33 1.21 5.45
C GLY A 257 -19.05 0.79 4.73
N ASN A 258 -19.15 0.58 3.42
CA ASN A 258 -18.03 0.25 2.54
C ASN A 258 -18.00 1.20 1.33
N GLY A 259 -16.89 1.25 0.61
CA GLY A 259 -16.79 2.07 -0.59
C GLY A 259 -15.39 2.10 -1.19
N GLY A 260 -15.26 2.87 -2.27
CA GLY A 260 -14.04 3.07 -3.02
C GLY A 260 -14.33 3.85 -4.29
N LYS A 261 -13.30 4.43 -4.91
CA LYS A 261 -13.43 5.14 -6.19
C LYS A 261 -14.52 6.24 -6.20
N GLY A 262 -14.62 7.00 -5.10
CA GLY A 262 -15.51 8.16 -4.97
C GLY A 262 -16.95 7.83 -4.57
N ILE A 263 -17.29 6.55 -4.40
CA ILE A 263 -18.64 6.10 -4.03
C ILE A 263 -18.62 5.26 -2.75
N ALA A 264 -19.77 5.20 -2.06
CA ALA A 264 -19.94 4.41 -0.85
C ALA A 264 -21.34 3.80 -0.80
N TRP A 265 -21.48 2.71 -0.05
CA TRP A 265 -22.75 1.98 0.12
C TRP A 265 -22.85 1.31 1.49
N ASN A 266 -24.08 0.98 1.88
CA ASN A 266 -24.35 0.17 3.06
C ASN A 266 -24.03 -1.31 2.79
N THR A 267 -23.38 -1.98 3.75
CA THR A 267 -23.02 -3.39 3.63
C THR A 267 -23.53 -4.26 4.81
N GLN A 268 -24.62 -3.83 5.45
CA GLN A 268 -25.18 -4.52 6.62
C GLN A 268 -25.59 -5.96 6.31
N SER A 269 -26.27 -6.17 5.17
CA SER A 269 -26.71 -7.50 4.71
C SER A 269 -25.54 -8.47 4.53
N GLU A 270 -24.40 -7.98 4.06
CA GLU A 270 -23.20 -8.80 3.89
C GLU A 270 -22.56 -9.14 5.23
N MET A 271 -22.53 -8.19 6.18
CA MET A 271 -22.08 -8.45 7.54
C MET A 271 -22.94 -9.50 8.23
N ASP A 272 -24.26 -9.44 8.07
CA ASP A 272 -25.19 -10.44 8.62
C ASP A 272 -24.99 -11.83 7.99
N LEU A 273 -24.64 -11.89 6.70
CA LEU A 273 -24.27 -13.13 6.03
C LEU A 273 -22.93 -13.67 6.55
N LEU A 274 -21.93 -12.80 6.73
CA LEU A 274 -20.61 -13.19 7.24
C LEU A 274 -20.66 -13.73 8.67
N ARG A 275 -21.57 -13.24 9.51
CA ARG A 275 -21.84 -13.84 10.84
C ARG A 275 -22.30 -15.28 10.76
N LYS A 276 -23.00 -15.67 9.68
CA LYS A 276 -23.49 -17.04 9.46
C LYS A 276 -22.41 -17.92 8.83
N LEU A 277 -21.61 -17.36 7.91
CA LEU A 277 -20.55 -18.08 7.21
C LEU A 277 -19.35 -18.36 8.13
N ASN A 278 -18.86 -17.32 8.82
CA ASN A 278 -17.62 -17.38 9.58
C ASN A 278 -17.87 -17.58 11.08
N TYR A 279 -19.14 -17.70 11.49
CA TYR A 279 -19.57 -17.60 12.89
C TYR A 279 -19.17 -16.26 13.53
N THR A 280 -19.34 -16.13 14.85
CA THR A 280 -19.05 -14.88 15.57
C THR A 280 -18.20 -15.12 16.82
N LYS A 281 -17.44 -14.10 17.22
CA LYS A 281 -16.71 -14.09 18.50
C LYS A 281 -17.68 -14.23 19.67
N ALA A 282 -17.45 -15.23 20.52
CA ALA A 282 -18.33 -15.51 21.67
C ALA A 282 -18.18 -14.48 22.80
N ASP A 283 -16.97 -13.96 22.99
CA ASP A 283 -16.59 -13.02 24.04
C ASP A 283 -15.46 -12.08 23.57
N GLY A 284 -14.86 -11.35 24.52
CA GLY A 284 -13.74 -10.46 24.27
C GLY A 284 -14.12 -9.12 23.59
N PRO A 285 -13.10 -8.32 23.22
CA PRO A 285 -13.28 -6.98 22.65
C PRO A 285 -14.08 -6.93 21.34
N ALA A 286 -14.13 -8.04 20.60
CA ALA A 286 -14.82 -8.15 19.33
C ALA A 286 -16.10 -9.02 19.40
N LYS A 287 -16.65 -9.24 20.60
CA LYS A 287 -17.85 -10.07 20.82
C LYS A 287 -18.97 -9.76 19.82
N GLY A 288 -19.51 -10.79 19.18
CA GLY A 288 -20.60 -10.69 18.20
C GLY A 288 -20.18 -10.26 16.78
N GLN A 289 -18.90 -9.94 16.57
CA GLN A 289 -18.38 -9.68 15.23
C GLN A 289 -18.07 -10.99 14.47
N PRO A 290 -18.19 -11.01 13.12
CA PRO A 290 -17.80 -12.16 12.32
C PRO A 290 -16.34 -12.55 12.54
N MET A 291 -16.02 -13.84 12.54
CA MET A 291 -14.64 -14.29 12.77
C MET A 291 -13.76 -14.18 11.51
N LEU A 292 -12.46 -14.00 11.74
CA LEU A 292 -11.39 -14.13 10.75
C LEU A 292 -10.31 -15.06 11.33
N ASN A 293 -10.64 -16.34 11.53
CA ASN A 293 -9.68 -17.28 12.11
C ASN A 293 -8.81 -17.92 11.03
N THR A 294 -9.45 -18.35 9.94
CA THR A 294 -8.83 -19.07 8.83
C THR A 294 -8.64 -18.16 7.62
N ALA A 295 -7.79 -18.56 6.68
CA ALA A 295 -7.66 -17.86 5.40
C ALA A 295 -8.97 -17.94 4.58
N ILE A 296 -9.76 -19.02 4.74
CA ILE A 296 -11.09 -19.15 4.11
C ILE A 296 -12.06 -18.11 4.69
N ASP A 297 -12.06 -17.85 5.99
CA ASP A 297 -12.89 -16.79 6.59
C ASP A 297 -12.57 -15.42 5.97
N ALA A 298 -11.29 -15.13 5.76
CA ALA A 298 -10.82 -13.91 5.11
C ALA A 298 -11.19 -13.87 3.62
N ALA A 299 -11.09 -15.00 2.91
CA ALA A 299 -11.52 -15.10 1.52
C ALA A 299 -13.04 -14.87 1.38
N GLU A 300 -13.86 -15.46 2.25
CA GLU A 300 -15.31 -15.26 2.26
C GLU A 300 -15.69 -13.82 2.63
N MET A 301 -14.93 -13.14 3.51
CA MET A 301 -15.06 -11.70 3.74
C MET A 301 -14.90 -10.92 2.43
N ILE A 302 -13.82 -11.18 1.68
CA ILE A 302 -13.55 -10.51 0.39
C ILE A 302 -14.70 -10.78 -0.58
N LEU A 303 -15.04 -12.06 -0.80
CA LEU A 303 -16.07 -12.47 -1.76
C LEU A 303 -17.46 -11.89 -1.44
N THR A 304 -17.78 -11.77 -0.15
CA THR A 304 -19.10 -11.28 0.27
C THR A 304 -19.21 -9.76 0.19
N LEU A 305 -18.15 -9.03 0.51
CA LEU A 305 -18.18 -7.56 0.59
C LEU A 305 -17.91 -6.86 -0.74
N ALA A 306 -17.32 -7.54 -1.73
CA ALA A 306 -16.93 -6.93 -2.99
C ALA A 306 -18.06 -6.96 -4.05
N PRO A 307 -18.27 -5.86 -4.80
CA PRO A 307 -19.24 -5.82 -5.89
C PRO A 307 -18.90 -6.77 -7.05
N GLU A 308 -17.63 -7.11 -7.27
CA GLU A 308 -17.21 -8.02 -8.35
C GLU A 308 -17.65 -9.48 -8.11
N THR A 309 -18.01 -9.83 -6.87
CA THR A 309 -18.26 -11.23 -6.46
C THR A 309 -19.62 -11.42 -5.76
N ASN A 310 -20.33 -10.33 -5.47
CA ASN A 310 -21.67 -10.35 -4.89
C ASN A 310 -22.59 -9.36 -5.61
N GLY A 311 -23.57 -9.88 -6.35
CA GLY A 311 -24.48 -9.11 -7.18
C GLY A 311 -25.29 -8.06 -6.41
N GLN A 312 -25.65 -8.33 -5.16
CA GLN A 312 -26.35 -7.36 -4.30
C GLN A 312 -25.46 -6.15 -4.00
N VAL A 313 -24.15 -6.37 -3.82
CA VAL A 313 -23.18 -5.29 -3.64
C VAL A 313 -22.96 -4.56 -4.96
N ALA A 314 -22.87 -5.29 -6.08
CA ALA A 314 -22.73 -4.70 -7.41
C ALA A 314 -23.87 -3.70 -7.72
N VAL A 315 -25.12 -4.10 -7.50
CA VAL A 315 -26.29 -3.23 -7.71
C VAL A 315 -26.25 -2.01 -6.79
N LYS A 316 -25.92 -2.19 -5.49
CA LYS A 316 -25.77 -1.06 -4.55
C LYS A 316 -24.65 -0.10 -4.97
N ALA A 317 -23.53 -0.62 -5.44
CA ALA A 317 -22.39 0.19 -5.87
C ALA A 317 -22.72 0.98 -7.16
N TRP A 318 -23.32 0.34 -8.16
CA TRP A 318 -23.77 1.04 -9.37
C TRP A 318 -24.81 2.10 -9.06
N LYS A 319 -25.76 1.79 -8.15
CA LYS A 319 -26.74 2.77 -7.69
C LYS A 319 -26.07 3.98 -7.04
N ALA A 320 -25.04 3.77 -6.20
CA ALA A 320 -24.29 4.86 -5.60
C ALA A 320 -23.60 5.74 -6.66
N LEU A 321 -23.07 5.15 -7.73
CA LEU A 321 -22.51 5.92 -8.85
C LEU A 321 -23.57 6.69 -9.64
N SER A 322 -24.77 6.11 -9.82
CA SER A 322 -25.89 6.77 -10.50
C SER A 322 -26.27 8.12 -9.87
N GLU A 323 -26.10 8.27 -8.55
CA GLU A 323 -26.35 9.54 -7.86
C GLU A 323 -25.39 10.66 -8.30
N PHE A 324 -24.15 10.32 -8.67
CA PHE A 324 -23.17 11.29 -9.18
C PHE A 324 -23.41 11.64 -10.64
N THR A 325 -23.78 10.65 -11.46
CA THR A 325 -23.91 10.83 -12.91
C THR A 325 -25.30 11.31 -13.33
N GLY A 326 -26.32 11.11 -12.49
CA GLY A 326 -27.72 11.32 -12.82
C GLY A 326 -28.26 10.33 -13.86
N ARG A 327 -27.55 9.21 -14.10
CA ARG A 327 -27.88 8.17 -15.07
C ARG A 327 -27.98 6.83 -14.35
N ASP A 328 -28.99 6.03 -14.69
CA ASP A 328 -29.05 4.68 -14.14
C ASP A 328 -27.92 3.82 -14.72
N HIS A 329 -27.17 3.17 -13.83
CA HIS A 329 -26.14 2.19 -14.16
C HIS A 329 -26.43 0.81 -13.53
N THR A 330 -27.54 0.66 -12.81
CA THR A 330 -27.85 -0.59 -12.10
C THR A 330 -28.12 -1.74 -13.06
N HIS A 331 -28.61 -1.45 -14.28
CA HIS A 331 -28.82 -2.41 -15.37
C HIS A 331 -27.57 -3.24 -15.70
N LEU A 332 -26.37 -2.74 -15.39
CA LEU A 332 -25.10 -3.44 -15.62
C LEU A 332 -24.87 -4.62 -14.67
N ALA A 333 -25.65 -4.73 -13.59
CA ALA A 333 -25.53 -5.79 -12.60
C ALA A 333 -26.86 -6.44 -12.18
N THR A 334 -28.02 -5.83 -12.45
CA THR A 334 -29.33 -6.37 -12.04
C THR A 334 -29.57 -7.80 -12.54
N ASN A 335 -29.12 -8.14 -13.75
CA ASN A 335 -29.22 -9.50 -14.28
C ASN A 335 -28.39 -10.54 -13.51
N LYS A 336 -27.45 -10.11 -12.66
CA LYS A 336 -26.60 -10.95 -11.82
C LYS A 336 -26.76 -10.61 -10.33
N GLU A 337 -27.84 -9.93 -9.92
CA GLU A 337 -28.01 -9.46 -8.52
C GLU A 337 -27.98 -10.61 -7.49
N GLU A 338 -28.48 -11.78 -7.86
CA GLU A 338 -28.50 -12.95 -6.98
C GLU A 338 -27.15 -13.71 -6.95
N GLU A 339 -26.22 -13.41 -7.85
CA GLU A 339 -24.92 -14.08 -7.94
C GLU A 339 -24.10 -13.83 -6.67
N LYS A 340 -23.57 -14.90 -6.08
CA LYS A 340 -22.69 -14.86 -4.92
C LYS A 340 -21.61 -15.91 -5.06
N ILE A 341 -20.43 -15.48 -5.49
CA ILE A 341 -19.27 -16.35 -5.63
C ILE A 341 -18.80 -16.79 -4.23
N ARG A 342 -18.55 -18.09 -4.03
CA ARG A 342 -18.04 -18.68 -2.77
C ARG A 342 -16.70 -19.33 -2.97
N PHE A 343 -15.91 -19.40 -1.90
CA PHE A 343 -14.56 -19.98 -1.96
C PHE A 343 -14.60 -21.44 -2.43
N ARG A 344 -15.55 -22.22 -1.89
CA ARG A 344 -15.72 -23.64 -2.26
C ARG A 344 -16.22 -23.82 -3.69
N ASP A 345 -16.98 -22.86 -4.23
CA ASP A 345 -17.46 -22.94 -5.62
C ASP A 345 -16.33 -22.68 -6.61
N ILE A 346 -15.43 -21.75 -6.30
CA ILE A 346 -14.25 -21.47 -7.15
C ILE A 346 -13.19 -22.58 -7.07
N GLN A 347 -13.17 -23.36 -5.98
CA GLN A 347 -12.40 -24.61 -5.93
C GLN A 347 -12.97 -25.65 -6.90
N ALA A 348 -14.29 -25.70 -7.08
CA ALA A 348 -14.92 -26.60 -8.03
C ALA A 348 -14.67 -26.17 -9.48
N GLN A 349 -14.78 -24.87 -9.78
CA GLN A 349 -14.43 -24.30 -11.08
C GLN A 349 -14.25 -22.78 -10.96
N PRO A 350 -13.24 -22.16 -11.59
CA PRO A 350 -13.10 -20.70 -11.62
C PRO A 350 -14.39 -19.99 -12.05
N ARG A 351 -14.72 -18.86 -11.40
CA ARG A 351 -15.93 -18.09 -11.69
C ARG A 351 -15.58 -16.77 -12.35
N LYS A 352 -16.35 -16.40 -13.38
CA LYS A 352 -16.29 -15.07 -13.99
C LYS A 352 -16.91 -14.05 -13.02
N ILE A 353 -16.24 -12.92 -12.83
CA ILE A 353 -16.71 -11.85 -11.95
C ILE A 353 -17.89 -11.05 -12.55
N ILE A 354 -18.42 -10.12 -11.75
CA ILE A 354 -19.56 -9.25 -12.07
C ILE A 354 -19.03 -7.87 -12.48
N SER A 355 -19.70 -7.23 -13.45
CA SER A 355 -19.46 -5.83 -13.82
C SER A 355 -19.61 -4.92 -12.59
N SER A 356 -18.58 -4.12 -12.31
CA SER A 356 -18.52 -3.28 -11.10
C SER A 356 -18.08 -1.85 -11.43
N PRO A 357 -18.61 -0.82 -10.73
CA PRO A 357 -18.21 0.57 -10.93
C PRO A 357 -16.74 0.83 -10.54
N THR A 358 -16.09 -0.09 -9.82
CA THR A 358 -14.65 -0.07 -9.56
C THR A 358 -13.84 -0.07 -10.87
N TRP A 359 -14.36 -0.68 -11.93
CA TRP A 359 -13.67 -0.86 -13.21
C TRP A 359 -14.29 0.02 -14.31
N SER A 360 -13.84 -0.14 -15.54
CA SER A 360 -14.32 0.65 -16.69
C SER A 360 -14.67 -0.18 -17.93
N GLY A 361 -14.59 -1.50 -17.83
CA GLY A 361 -15.11 -2.45 -18.82
C GLY A 361 -16.30 -3.23 -18.25
N LEU A 362 -16.88 -4.09 -19.08
CA LEU A 362 -18.02 -4.94 -18.71
C LEU A 362 -17.63 -6.42 -18.68
N GLU A 363 -18.24 -7.15 -17.77
CA GLU A 363 -18.17 -8.61 -17.66
C GLU A 363 -19.44 -9.25 -18.23
N ASP A 364 -19.49 -9.25 -19.56
CA ASP A 364 -20.67 -9.61 -20.35
C ASP A 364 -20.39 -10.81 -21.27
N GLU A 365 -21.44 -11.50 -21.71
CA GLU A 365 -21.34 -12.67 -22.60
C GLU A 365 -21.34 -12.29 -24.09
N HIS A 366 -21.67 -11.05 -24.42
CA HIS A 366 -21.74 -10.52 -25.79
C HIS A 366 -20.66 -9.49 -26.09
N VAL A 367 -20.07 -8.85 -25.07
CA VAL A 367 -18.92 -7.95 -25.22
C VAL A 367 -17.80 -8.31 -24.25
N SER A 368 -16.58 -8.46 -24.75
CA SER A 368 -15.40 -8.67 -23.92
C SER A 368 -15.03 -7.41 -23.13
N TYR A 369 -14.40 -7.60 -21.97
CA TYR A 369 -13.92 -6.48 -21.16
C TYR A 369 -12.99 -5.56 -21.97
N ASN A 370 -13.26 -4.26 -21.92
CA ASN A 370 -12.45 -3.23 -22.54
C ASN A 370 -12.40 -2.00 -21.63
N ALA A 371 -11.21 -1.57 -21.22
CA ALA A 371 -11.06 -0.41 -20.32
C ALA A 371 -11.54 0.88 -21.02
N GLY A 372 -12.27 1.72 -20.29
CA GLY A 372 -12.90 2.92 -20.83
C GLY A 372 -14.25 2.68 -21.53
N TYR A 373 -14.70 1.42 -21.67
CA TYR A 373 -15.98 1.10 -22.29
C TYR A 373 -17.13 1.82 -21.59
N THR A 374 -17.21 1.78 -20.27
CA THR A 374 -18.29 2.46 -19.53
C THR A 374 -18.19 3.98 -19.64
N ASN A 375 -16.99 4.55 -19.72
CA ASN A 375 -16.86 5.98 -19.96
C ASN A 375 -17.47 6.40 -21.31
N VAL A 376 -17.25 5.60 -22.35
CA VAL A 376 -17.75 5.86 -23.70
C VAL A 376 -19.26 5.59 -23.83
N HIS A 377 -19.74 4.46 -23.30
CA HIS A 377 -21.11 3.99 -23.55
C HIS A 377 -22.10 4.38 -22.45
N GLU A 378 -21.64 4.44 -21.19
CA GLU A 378 -22.47 4.84 -20.04
C GLU A 378 -22.36 6.33 -19.74
N LEU A 379 -21.47 7.06 -20.43
CA LEU A 379 -21.19 8.49 -20.25
C LEU A 379 -20.69 8.83 -18.84
N ILE A 380 -20.03 7.87 -18.19
CA ILE A 380 -19.36 8.08 -16.90
C ILE A 380 -18.08 8.92 -17.15
N PRO A 381 -17.90 10.07 -16.50
CA PRO A 381 -16.69 10.87 -16.69
C PRO A 381 -15.42 10.11 -16.29
N TRP A 382 -14.31 10.38 -16.99
CA TRP A 382 -12.99 10.06 -16.45
C TRP A 382 -12.72 10.97 -15.26
N ARG A 383 -12.06 10.46 -14.22
CA ARG A 383 -11.81 11.22 -12.97
C ARG A 383 -10.56 12.09 -13.15
N THR A 384 -10.67 13.02 -14.09
CA THR A 384 -9.67 14.03 -14.46
C THR A 384 -10.32 15.41 -14.33
N LEU A 385 -9.53 16.48 -14.30
CA LEU A 385 -10.04 17.85 -14.17
C LEU A 385 -11.14 18.19 -15.20
N SER A 386 -11.04 17.69 -16.43
CA SER A 386 -12.03 17.97 -17.49
C SER A 386 -13.19 16.97 -17.54
N GLY A 387 -13.11 15.86 -16.82
CA GLY A 387 -14.04 14.73 -16.97
C GLY A 387 -13.76 13.84 -18.19
N ARG A 388 -12.69 14.08 -18.95
CA ARG A 388 -12.34 13.37 -20.20
C ARG A 388 -10.89 12.88 -20.19
N GLN A 389 -10.52 12.12 -21.22
CA GLN A 389 -9.12 11.81 -21.50
C GLN A 389 -8.33 13.12 -21.67
N GLN A 390 -7.40 13.39 -20.74
CA GLN A 390 -6.85 14.72 -20.55
C GLN A 390 -5.49 14.83 -21.23
N LEU A 391 -5.47 15.41 -22.44
CA LEU A 391 -4.24 15.55 -23.23
C LEU A 391 -3.34 16.69 -22.73
N TYR A 392 -3.95 17.73 -22.17
CA TYR A 392 -3.25 18.91 -21.66
C TYR A 392 -3.15 18.88 -20.14
N GLN A 393 -1.95 18.68 -19.63
CA GLN A 393 -1.64 18.63 -18.20
C GLN A 393 -1.32 20.04 -17.70
N ASP A 394 -2.33 20.74 -17.19
CA ASP A 394 -2.24 22.17 -16.88
C ASP A 394 -1.74 22.48 -15.47
N HIS A 395 -1.49 21.49 -14.62
CA HIS A 395 -0.88 21.70 -13.30
C HIS A 395 0.44 22.49 -13.45
N GLN A 396 0.71 23.44 -12.54
CA GLN A 396 1.87 24.35 -12.62
C GLN A 396 3.17 23.60 -12.90
N TRP A 397 3.46 22.53 -12.16
CA TRP A 397 4.66 21.72 -12.39
C TRP A 397 4.68 21.04 -13.75
N MET A 398 3.56 20.53 -14.24
CA MET A 398 3.52 19.89 -15.57
C MET A 398 3.84 20.91 -16.67
N ARG A 399 3.37 22.14 -16.55
CA ARG A 399 3.72 23.24 -17.46
C ARG A 399 5.20 23.60 -17.37
N ASP A 400 5.69 23.88 -16.17
CA ASP A 400 7.05 24.38 -15.93
C ASP A 400 8.12 23.34 -16.25
N PHE A 401 7.84 22.05 -15.97
CA PHE A 401 8.72 20.96 -16.37
C PHE A 401 8.60 20.64 -17.86
N GLY A 402 7.70 21.25 -18.64
CA GLY A 402 7.59 21.05 -20.09
C GLY A 402 6.91 19.72 -20.48
N GLU A 403 5.90 19.31 -19.72
CA GLU A 403 5.07 18.10 -19.93
C GLU A 403 3.58 18.42 -20.02
N SER A 404 3.20 19.68 -20.25
CA SER A 404 1.80 20.05 -20.43
C SER A 404 1.17 19.38 -21.65
N LEU A 405 1.98 19.04 -22.66
CA LEU A 405 1.65 18.16 -23.76
C LEU A 405 2.76 17.11 -23.90
N LEU A 406 2.44 16.00 -24.57
CA LEU A 406 3.46 15.02 -24.94
C LEU A 406 4.54 15.66 -25.81
N VAL A 407 5.80 15.39 -25.46
CA VAL A 407 6.97 15.81 -26.22
C VAL A 407 7.97 14.67 -26.26
N TYR A 408 8.80 14.64 -27.30
CA TYR A 408 9.96 13.75 -27.29
C TYR A 408 10.91 14.16 -26.16
N ARG A 409 11.36 13.17 -25.37
CA ARG A 409 12.46 13.33 -24.43
C ARG A 409 13.51 12.26 -24.66
N PRO A 410 14.78 12.62 -24.82
CA PRO A 410 15.84 11.63 -24.92
C PRO A 410 16.04 10.93 -23.56
N PRO A 411 16.63 9.72 -23.56
CA PRO A 411 17.11 9.10 -22.32
C PRO A 411 18.03 10.05 -21.55
N ILE A 412 17.85 10.12 -20.23
CA ILE A 412 18.69 10.95 -19.36
C ILE A 412 20.13 10.42 -19.29
N ASP A 413 21.10 11.31 -19.07
CA ASP A 413 22.47 10.91 -18.73
C ASP A 413 22.57 10.69 -17.20
N THR A 414 22.71 9.43 -16.79
CA THR A 414 22.87 9.05 -15.39
C THR A 414 24.26 9.35 -14.83
N ARG A 415 25.23 9.65 -15.69
CA ARG A 415 26.63 9.99 -15.35
C ARG A 415 27.38 8.93 -14.53
N SER A 416 26.91 7.68 -14.55
CA SER A 416 27.42 6.62 -13.67
C SER A 416 28.74 5.98 -14.12
N VAL A 417 29.12 6.10 -15.40
CA VAL A 417 30.26 5.35 -15.98
C VAL A 417 31.56 6.16 -16.00
N LYS A 418 31.51 7.40 -16.51
CA LYS A 418 32.71 8.22 -16.78
C LYS A 418 33.61 8.40 -15.56
N ALA A 419 33.02 8.49 -14.36
CA ALA A 419 33.76 8.71 -13.13
C ALA A 419 34.54 7.47 -12.63
N VAL A 420 34.18 6.25 -13.06
CA VAL A 420 34.73 5.00 -12.51
C VAL A 420 35.50 4.16 -13.54
N MET A 421 35.23 4.34 -14.83
CA MET A 421 35.87 3.61 -15.92
C MET A 421 37.40 3.76 -15.88
N GLY A 422 38.12 2.65 -16.02
CA GLY A 422 39.58 2.57 -16.01
C GLY A 422 40.25 2.72 -14.63
N ARG A 423 39.50 3.05 -13.55
CA ARG A 423 40.10 3.24 -12.21
C ARG A 423 40.59 1.94 -11.56
N LYS A 424 40.04 0.79 -11.96
CA LYS A 424 40.37 -0.54 -11.41
C LYS A 424 40.57 -1.55 -12.55
N SER A 425 41.52 -1.25 -13.44
CA SER A 425 41.78 -2.13 -14.59
C SER A 425 42.23 -3.53 -14.15
N ASN A 426 41.72 -4.55 -14.83
CA ASN A 426 42.20 -5.92 -14.72
C ASN A 426 43.12 -6.31 -15.90
N GLY A 427 43.58 -5.34 -16.70
CA GLY A 427 44.41 -5.55 -17.88
C GLY A 427 43.64 -5.74 -19.20
N ASN A 428 42.31 -5.88 -19.17
CA ASN A 428 41.48 -6.00 -20.38
C ASN A 428 40.86 -4.66 -20.81
N PRO A 429 40.50 -4.48 -22.09
CA PRO A 429 39.77 -3.29 -22.56
C PRO A 429 38.38 -3.15 -21.92
N GLU A 430 37.97 -1.90 -21.63
CA GLU A 430 36.65 -1.56 -21.07
C GLU A 430 35.80 -0.79 -22.10
N LYS A 431 34.47 -0.96 -22.09
CA LYS A 431 33.53 -0.26 -22.99
C LYS A 431 32.21 0.08 -22.29
N ALA A 432 31.73 1.31 -22.47
CA ALA A 432 30.42 1.74 -21.99
C ALA A 432 29.30 1.26 -22.93
N LEU A 433 28.21 0.73 -22.38
CA LEU A 433 27.05 0.21 -23.10
C LEU A 433 25.74 0.61 -22.39
N ASN A 434 24.63 0.57 -23.10
CA ASN A 434 23.32 0.67 -22.47
C ASN A 434 22.99 -0.62 -21.72
N PHE A 435 22.56 -0.51 -20.46
CA PHE A 435 22.23 -1.65 -19.62
C PHE A 435 20.71 -1.82 -19.51
N LEU A 436 20.15 -2.71 -20.33
CA LEU A 436 18.73 -3.03 -20.35
C LEU A 436 18.45 -4.28 -19.52
N THR A 437 17.43 -4.23 -18.67
CA THR A 437 16.99 -5.35 -17.83
C THR A 437 15.56 -5.78 -18.16
N PRO A 438 15.29 -6.28 -19.39
CA PRO A 438 13.99 -6.83 -19.71
C PRO A 438 13.69 -8.03 -18.80
N HIS A 439 12.42 -8.29 -18.54
CA HIS A 439 12.03 -9.47 -17.77
C HIS A 439 12.52 -10.74 -18.47
N GLN A 440 13.05 -11.67 -17.67
CA GLN A 440 13.66 -12.89 -18.19
C GLN A 440 12.61 -13.92 -18.62
N LYS A 441 13.00 -14.80 -19.55
CA LYS A 441 12.18 -15.95 -19.96
C LYS A 441 12.17 -17.07 -18.91
N TRP A 442 13.25 -17.20 -18.13
CA TRP A 442 13.53 -18.35 -17.26
C TRP A 442 12.99 -18.18 -15.84
N GLY A 443 12.21 -17.13 -15.61
CA GLY A 443 11.49 -16.98 -14.37
C GLY A 443 10.62 -15.75 -14.29
N ILE A 444 9.67 -15.79 -13.37
CA ILE A 444 8.85 -14.62 -13.05
C ILE A 444 9.58 -13.85 -11.97
N HIS A 445 10.39 -12.87 -12.37
CA HIS A 445 11.37 -12.20 -11.51
C HIS A 445 12.39 -13.21 -10.94
N SER A 446 12.65 -13.21 -9.63
CA SER A 446 13.54 -14.16 -8.95
C SER A 446 12.90 -15.44 -8.34
N PRO A 447 11.59 -15.54 -8.05
CA PRO A 447 10.96 -16.74 -7.46
C PRO A 447 11.37 -18.09 -8.05
N THR A 448 11.57 -18.19 -9.36
CA THR A 448 11.97 -19.43 -10.04
C THR A 448 13.41 -19.38 -10.57
N ALA A 449 14.17 -18.35 -10.20
CA ALA A 449 15.51 -18.09 -10.74
C ALA A 449 16.63 -18.87 -10.04
N THR A 450 16.32 -19.72 -9.05
CA THR A 450 17.31 -20.54 -8.36
C THR A 450 17.60 -21.83 -9.13
N THR A 451 18.78 -21.90 -9.75
CA THR A 451 19.60 -23.12 -9.75
C THR A 451 20.07 -23.39 -8.32
N CYS A 452 19.96 -24.64 -7.87
CA CYS A 452 20.61 -25.14 -6.66
C CYS A 452 22.10 -24.80 -6.62
#